data_AF-A0A8T3A4I7-F1
#
_entry.id   AF-A0A8T3A4I7-F1
#
_cell.length_a   1.000
_cell.length_b   1.000
_cell.length_c   1.000
_cell.angle_alpha   90.00
_cell.angle_beta   90.00
_cell.angle_gamma   90.00
#
_symmetry.space_group_name_H-M   'P 1'
#
loop_
_entity.id
_entity.type
_entity.pdbx_description
1 polymer ?
#
loop_
_entity_poly.entity_id
_entity_poly.type
_entity_poly.pdbx_seq_one_letter_code
_entity_poly.pdbx_strand_id
1 'polypeptide(L)'
;MALTVPLPPPTTTIMEDLRIRRRAALRRLDSCSTMLELRQHHSQLVRLGLSSDNDAVGRLLRFCALSPAGDFQYGLRLSQFLPHPDPYIFNTLLRSPSLPSPLLLYIQMLVRSVQPNHFTFASLLKSLSSAGHPQSITAGLQVHAHVLKLGFHPDTFSQNNLLNLYFTFALPADARRIFDKMPHRDVVSWTTMITGLCRLGVIDDARNLFDNMPERNSVSWNAMISGYVQNQSFHQAFQLFSQMRDNGVELDKFAAASMLSACAGLGALEQGQWIHKQIERNQIELDSKLATTVIDMYCKCGCLEKAYEVFDGLKTKGLSSWNCMIGGLAIHGRGEEAINLFKEMEKQLVRPDDITLVNLLSACAHAGLVHQGRHFFNYMSQVHEIEHKTEHFGCLVDLLGRAGLLLEAKKVLDEMPIEPDASILGALLGACRIHGNVELGEQIGRRVIELDPNNSGRYILLANLYTSAGRWDDVANVRRLMNDRGVKKEAGWSIIEKNGVVNKFIAGGKYHTETSQIYAMVEKMLERIRLVGYVPDRGGVFNGFENMEEKESPVFFHSEKLAIAFGLLHTKQGETIRISKNLRVCRDCHEASKLISKVYEREIIVRDRNRFHHFHGGQCSCKDYW
;
A
#
# COMPACT_ATOMS: atom_id res chain seq x y z
N MET A 1 -11.34 -8.42 84.36
CA MET A 1 -12.50 -8.19 83.46
C MET A 1 -12.27 -6.87 82.73
N ALA A 2 -11.83 -6.92 81.48
CA ALA A 2 -11.93 -5.80 80.54
C ALA A 2 -12.70 -6.35 79.33
N LEU A 3 -13.95 -5.91 79.20
CA LEU A 3 -14.89 -6.33 78.17
C LEU A 3 -14.57 -5.60 76.87
N THR A 4 -14.23 -6.36 75.83
CA THR A 4 -14.17 -5.90 74.44
C THR A 4 -15.59 -5.76 73.90
N VAL A 5 -15.97 -4.53 73.54
CA VAL A 5 -17.24 -4.22 72.84
C VAL A 5 -17.04 -4.48 71.33
N PRO A 6 -17.91 -5.26 70.65
CA PRO A 6 -17.86 -5.39 69.20
C PRO A 6 -18.48 -4.17 68.53
N LEU A 7 -17.80 -3.62 67.52
CA LEU A 7 -18.32 -2.56 66.65
C LEU A 7 -19.54 -3.06 65.84
N PRO A 8 -20.54 -2.20 65.57
CA PRO A 8 -21.73 -2.58 64.81
C PRO A 8 -21.38 -2.76 63.31
N PRO A 9 -22.09 -3.65 62.59
CA PRO A 9 -21.88 -3.81 61.16
C PRO A 9 -22.35 -2.56 60.39
N PRO A 10 -21.71 -2.21 59.25
CA PRO A 10 -22.08 -1.04 58.47
C PRO A 10 -23.51 -1.17 57.91
N THR A 11 -24.25 -0.06 57.91
CA THR A 11 -25.63 0.02 57.40
C THR A 11 -25.69 -0.18 55.88
N THR A 12 -26.74 -0.85 55.39
CA THR A 12 -27.00 -1.20 53.98
C THR A 12 -26.88 -0.03 53.00
N THR A 13 -27.17 1.20 53.43
CA THR A 13 -27.07 2.43 52.62
C THR A 13 -25.62 2.82 52.27
N ILE A 14 -24.66 2.59 53.17
CA ILE A 14 -23.24 2.93 52.95
C ILE A 14 -22.60 1.98 51.94
N MET A 15 -22.97 0.70 51.99
CA MET A 15 -22.49 -0.31 51.05
C MET A 15 -22.99 -0.05 49.62
N GLU A 16 -24.21 0.46 49.47
CA GLU A 16 -24.77 0.77 48.16
C GLU A 16 -24.15 2.04 47.54
N ASP A 17 -23.91 3.10 48.34
CA ASP A 17 -23.18 4.29 47.88
C ASP A 17 -21.73 3.95 47.46
N LEU A 18 -21.04 3.08 48.22
CA LEU A 18 -19.70 2.62 47.86
C LEU A 18 -19.69 1.84 46.53
N ARG A 19 -20.71 1.00 46.27
CA ARG A 19 -20.86 0.27 45.00
C ARG A 19 -21.09 1.21 43.81
N ILE A 20 -21.92 2.23 43.98
CA ILE A 20 -22.17 3.25 42.95
C ILE A 20 -20.88 4.00 42.63
N ARG A 21 -20.14 4.46 43.64
CA ARG A 21 -18.85 5.15 43.47
C ARG A 21 -17.80 4.29 42.77
N ARG A 22 -17.70 3.00 43.12
CA ARG A 22 -16.81 2.04 42.45
C ARG A 22 -17.15 1.86 40.97
N ARG A 23 -18.44 1.67 40.63
CA ARG A 23 -18.88 1.57 39.22
C ARG A 23 -18.63 2.84 38.43
N ALA A 24 -18.90 4.00 39.03
CA ALA A 24 -18.64 5.30 38.39
C ALA A 24 -17.14 5.51 38.12
N ALA A 25 -16.26 5.12 39.06
CA ALA A 25 -14.82 5.21 38.88
C ALA A 25 -14.31 4.32 37.73
N LEU A 26 -14.83 3.09 37.60
CA LEU A 26 -14.46 2.17 36.52
C LEU A 26 -14.94 2.66 35.14
N ARG A 27 -16.14 3.25 35.04
CA ARG A 27 -16.65 3.82 33.77
C ARG A 27 -15.83 5.00 33.25
N ARG A 28 -15.27 5.82 34.16
CA ARG A 28 -14.44 6.99 33.79
C ARG A 28 -13.11 6.59 33.14
N LEU A 29 -12.63 5.37 33.39
CA LEU A 29 -11.42 4.84 32.73
C LEU A 29 -11.65 4.60 31.24
N ASP A 30 -12.87 4.26 30.83
CA ASP A 30 -13.19 3.95 29.43
C ASP A 30 -13.17 5.23 28.56
N SER A 31 -13.25 6.42 29.17
CA SER A 31 -13.15 7.73 28.51
C SER A 31 -11.78 8.41 28.67
N CYS A 32 -10.79 7.73 29.25
CA CYS A 32 -9.48 8.31 29.52
C CYS A 32 -8.67 8.50 28.22
N SER A 33 -8.05 9.67 28.07
CA SER A 33 -7.31 10.05 26.87
C SER A 33 -5.82 10.34 27.12
N THR A 34 -5.44 10.67 28.36
CA THR A 34 -4.06 11.03 28.72
C THR A 34 -3.51 10.28 29.95
N MET A 35 -2.19 10.16 30.05
CA MET A 35 -1.53 9.58 31.25
C MET A 35 -1.80 10.40 32.53
N LEU A 36 -2.05 11.70 32.42
CA LEU A 36 -2.37 12.54 33.58
C LEU A 36 -3.74 12.15 34.16
N GLU A 37 -4.75 12.05 33.31
CA GLU A 37 -6.09 11.56 33.70
C GLU A 37 -6.02 10.14 34.26
N LEU A 38 -5.25 9.26 33.61
CA LEU A 38 -5.09 7.88 34.06
C LEU A 38 -4.52 7.80 35.48
N ARG A 39 -3.48 8.60 35.79
CA ARG A 39 -2.87 8.65 37.13
C ARG A 39 -3.85 9.18 38.17
N GLN A 40 -4.70 10.15 37.81
CA GLN A 40 -5.77 10.62 38.70
C GLN A 40 -6.78 9.50 38.98
N HIS A 41 -7.23 8.79 37.95
CA HIS A 41 -8.16 7.67 38.13
C HIS A 41 -7.54 6.52 38.92
N HIS A 42 -6.28 6.18 38.67
CA HIS A 42 -5.56 5.19 39.46
C HIS A 42 -5.51 5.58 40.94
N SER A 43 -5.23 6.85 41.27
CA SER A 43 -5.25 7.33 42.66
C SER A 43 -6.64 7.18 43.31
N GLN A 44 -7.72 7.40 42.55
CA GLN A 44 -9.09 7.21 43.01
C GLN A 44 -9.40 5.72 43.27
N LEU A 45 -8.94 4.82 42.39
CA LEU A 45 -9.09 3.37 42.58
C LEU A 45 -8.38 2.88 43.85
N VAL A 46 -7.18 3.38 44.13
CA VAL A 46 -6.45 3.09 45.38
C VAL A 46 -7.28 3.52 46.59
N ARG A 47 -7.84 4.73 46.59
CA ARG A 47 -8.70 5.23 47.69
C ARG A 47 -9.99 4.42 47.87
N LEU A 48 -10.51 3.82 46.80
CA LEU A 48 -11.71 2.97 46.83
C LEU A 48 -11.43 1.50 47.20
N GLY A 49 -10.16 1.16 47.44
CA GLY A 49 -9.71 -0.20 47.76
C GLY A 49 -9.77 -1.16 46.57
N LEU A 50 -9.62 -0.64 45.35
CA LEU A 50 -9.64 -1.41 44.11
C LEU A 50 -8.23 -1.66 43.53
N SER A 51 -7.18 -1.35 44.27
CA SER A 51 -5.79 -1.52 43.81
C SER A 51 -5.35 -2.98 43.66
N SER A 52 -6.07 -3.92 44.29
CA SER A 52 -5.85 -5.36 44.18
C SER A 52 -6.87 -6.07 43.27
N ASP A 53 -7.78 -5.33 42.63
CA ASP A 53 -8.85 -5.88 41.80
C ASP A 53 -8.39 -6.03 40.34
N ASN A 54 -8.57 -7.24 39.77
CA ASN A 54 -8.11 -7.56 38.41
C ASN A 54 -8.87 -6.78 37.33
N ASP A 55 -10.17 -6.49 37.48
CA ASP A 55 -10.92 -5.70 36.48
C ASP A 55 -10.46 -4.25 36.49
N ALA A 56 -10.36 -3.65 37.68
CA ALA A 56 -9.92 -2.27 37.86
C ALA A 56 -8.51 -2.04 37.32
N VAL A 57 -7.56 -2.91 37.69
CA VAL A 57 -6.18 -2.83 37.22
C VAL A 57 -6.09 -3.20 35.74
N GLY A 58 -6.84 -4.19 35.27
CA GLY A 58 -6.88 -4.57 33.86
C GLY A 58 -7.33 -3.45 32.92
N ARG A 59 -8.29 -2.61 33.34
CA ARG A 59 -8.70 -1.40 32.60
C ARG A 59 -7.59 -0.35 32.52
N LEU A 60 -6.88 -0.11 33.64
CA LEU A 60 -5.70 0.77 33.65
C LEU A 60 -4.61 0.25 32.70
N LEU A 61 -4.33 -1.05 32.75
CA LEU A 61 -3.34 -1.71 31.88
C LEU A 61 -3.73 -1.63 30.42
N ARG A 62 -5.02 -1.74 30.09
CA ARG A 62 -5.50 -1.61 28.71
C ARG A 62 -5.13 -0.26 28.11
N PHE A 63 -5.30 0.83 28.85
CA PHE A 63 -4.84 2.15 28.42
C PHE A 63 -3.30 2.18 28.27
N CYS A 64 -2.57 1.75 29.31
CA CYS A 64 -1.11 1.76 29.29
C CYS A 64 -0.49 0.95 28.15
N ALA A 65 -1.10 -0.19 27.81
CA ALA A 65 -0.57 -1.15 26.86
C ALA A 65 -1.00 -0.87 25.41
N LEU A 66 -2.22 -0.36 25.19
CA LEU A 66 -2.83 -0.28 23.86
C LEU A 66 -3.08 1.15 23.36
N SER A 67 -3.04 2.16 24.25
CA SER A 67 -3.19 3.56 23.84
C SER A 67 -1.85 4.09 23.30
N PRO A 68 -1.84 4.87 22.21
CA PRO A 68 -0.64 5.60 21.77
C PRO A 68 -0.11 6.57 22.84
N ALA A 69 -1.00 7.09 23.70
CA ALA A 69 -0.65 7.95 24.82
C ALA A 69 -0.29 7.17 26.09
N GLY A 70 -0.27 5.82 26.05
CA GLY A 70 -0.05 4.95 27.20
C GLY A 70 1.42 4.77 27.56
N ASP A 71 1.71 4.69 28.86
CA ASP A 71 3.04 4.35 29.38
C ASP A 71 3.11 2.85 29.74
N PHE A 72 3.74 2.06 28.86
CA PHE A 72 3.87 0.62 29.06
C PHE A 72 4.65 0.25 30.34
N GLN A 73 5.69 1.01 30.70
CA GLN A 73 6.49 0.75 31.91
C GLN A 73 5.69 1.04 33.18
N TYR A 74 4.82 2.05 33.14
CA TYR A 74 3.85 2.27 34.20
C TYR A 74 2.91 1.07 34.35
N GLY A 75 2.34 0.57 33.25
CA GLY A 75 1.50 -0.62 33.25
C GLY A 75 2.21 -1.87 33.80
N LEU A 76 3.45 -2.12 33.38
CA LEU A 76 4.25 -3.24 33.87
C LEU A 76 4.43 -3.20 35.39
N ARG A 77 4.74 -2.02 35.95
CA ARG A 77 4.83 -1.82 37.40
C ARG A 77 3.50 -2.12 38.12
N LEU A 78 2.36 -1.66 37.58
CA LEU A 78 1.06 -1.96 38.18
C LEU A 78 0.80 -3.47 38.29
N SER A 79 1.15 -4.23 37.25
CA SER A 79 0.98 -5.69 37.25
C SER A 79 1.87 -6.41 38.28
N GLN A 80 3.04 -5.86 38.60
CA GLN A 80 3.94 -6.42 39.61
C GLN A 80 3.39 -6.27 41.03
N PHE A 81 2.71 -5.17 41.32
CA PHE A 81 2.10 -4.90 42.64
C PHE A 81 0.75 -5.59 42.86
N LEU A 82 0.14 -6.14 41.81
CA LEU A 82 -1.11 -6.90 41.92
C LEU A 82 -0.81 -8.27 42.56
N PRO A 83 -1.41 -8.65 43.71
CA PRO A 83 -1.01 -9.85 44.44
C PRO A 83 -1.38 -11.16 43.71
N HIS A 84 -2.59 -11.22 43.13
CA HIS A 84 -3.12 -12.39 42.43
C HIS A 84 -3.59 -12.02 41.02
N PRO A 85 -2.65 -11.79 40.08
CA PRO A 85 -3.02 -11.47 38.70
C PRO A 85 -3.66 -12.69 38.03
N ASP A 86 -4.72 -12.46 37.28
CA ASP A 86 -5.34 -13.47 36.44
C ASP A 86 -4.73 -13.48 35.01
N PRO A 87 -5.12 -14.42 34.13
CA PRO A 87 -4.65 -14.43 32.75
C PRO A 87 -5.01 -13.17 31.95
N TYR A 88 -6.08 -12.45 32.29
CA TYR A 88 -6.52 -11.26 31.56
C TYR A 88 -5.50 -10.12 31.68
N ILE A 89 -4.86 -9.96 32.85
CA ILE A 89 -3.76 -9.00 33.06
C ILE A 89 -2.62 -9.27 32.08
N PHE A 90 -2.10 -10.49 32.04
CA PHE A 90 -1.00 -10.87 31.15
C PHE A 90 -1.39 -10.79 29.68
N ASN A 91 -2.58 -11.27 29.32
CA ASN A 91 -3.08 -11.20 27.94
C ASN A 91 -3.25 -9.76 27.46
N THR A 92 -3.54 -8.82 28.36
CA THR A 92 -3.63 -7.39 28.02
C THR A 92 -2.25 -6.80 27.76
N LEU A 93 -1.26 -7.13 28.59
CA LEU A 93 0.13 -6.70 28.40
C LEU A 93 0.78 -7.33 27.17
N LEU A 94 0.52 -8.62 26.90
CA LEU A 94 1.01 -9.34 25.72
C LEU A 94 0.53 -8.73 24.39
N ARG A 95 -0.59 -7.99 24.40
CA ARG A 95 -1.11 -7.28 23.22
C ARG A 95 -0.43 -5.94 22.97
N SER A 96 0.46 -5.48 23.86
CA SER A 96 1.15 -4.21 23.67
C SER A 96 2.14 -4.29 22.50
N PRO A 97 2.08 -3.35 21.53
CA PRO A 97 3.07 -3.27 20.46
C PRO A 97 4.46 -2.86 20.99
N SER A 98 4.52 -2.21 22.15
CA SER A 98 5.76 -1.73 22.78
C SER A 98 6.41 -2.77 23.70
N LEU A 99 6.00 -4.04 23.61
CA LEU A 99 6.47 -5.11 24.48
C LEU A 99 7.88 -5.58 24.06
N PRO A 100 8.93 -5.37 24.89
CA PRO A 100 10.29 -5.70 24.50
C PRO A 100 10.59 -7.21 24.45
N SER A 101 9.94 -8.00 25.31
CA SER A 101 10.11 -9.46 25.31
C SER A 101 8.81 -10.18 25.70
N PRO A 102 8.04 -10.66 24.71
CA PRO A 102 6.81 -11.38 24.99
C PRO A 102 7.00 -12.69 25.75
N LEU A 103 8.09 -13.41 25.46
CA LEU A 103 8.43 -14.64 26.16
C LEU A 103 8.73 -14.39 27.63
N LEU A 104 9.43 -13.30 27.98
CA LEU A 104 9.74 -13.00 29.37
C LEU A 104 8.46 -12.77 30.18
N LEU A 105 7.50 -12.04 29.61
CA LEU A 105 6.21 -11.80 30.25
C LEU A 105 5.40 -13.10 30.40
N TYR A 106 5.46 -13.99 29.41
CA TYR A 106 4.85 -15.32 29.49
C TYR A 106 5.53 -16.20 30.56
N ILE A 107 6.86 -16.18 30.66
CA ILE A 107 7.59 -16.89 31.72
C ILE A 107 7.20 -16.34 33.10
N GLN A 108 7.08 -15.02 33.25
CA GLN A 108 6.60 -14.41 34.50
C GLN A 108 5.19 -14.87 34.88
N MET A 109 4.29 -14.99 33.92
CA MET A 109 2.95 -15.57 34.14
C MET A 109 3.04 -16.98 34.73
N LEU A 110 3.90 -17.84 34.16
CA LEU A 110 4.11 -19.21 34.62
C LEU A 110 4.79 -19.27 36.00
N VAL A 111 5.80 -18.44 36.26
CA VAL A 111 6.48 -18.34 37.56
C VAL A 111 5.51 -17.92 38.67
N ARG A 112 4.54 -17.05 38.33
CA ARG A 112 3.45 -16.65 39.24
C ARG A 112 2.32 -17.67 39.33
N SER A 113 2.50 -18.87 38.77
CA SER A 113 1.52 -19.97 38.76
C SER A 113 0.17 -19.61 38.11
N VAL A 114 0.16 -18.64 37.20
CA VAL A 114 -1.03 -18.25 36.44
C VAL A 114 -1.12 -19.14 35.20
N GLN A 115 -2.21 -19.88 35.08
CA GLN A 115 -2.39 -20.85 33.99
C GLN A 115 -2.71 -20.17 32.65
N PRO A 116 -1.96 -20.47 31.57
CA PRO A 116 -2.28 -20.00 30.22
C PRO A 116 -3.65 -20.50 29.76
N ASN A 117 -4.32 -19.68 28.95
CA ASN A 117 -5.54 -20.08 28.24
C ASN A 117 -5.40 -19.86 26.73
N HIS A 118 -6.44 -20.20 25.96
CA HIS A 118 -6.43 -20.05 24.50
C HIS A 118 -6.21 -18.58 24.05
N PHE A 119 -6.68 -17.60 24.84
CA PHE A 119 -6.41 -16.17 24.59
C PHE A 119 -4.96 -15.75 24.90
N THR A 120 -4.29 -16.44 25.83
CA THR A 120 -2.86 -16.23 26.12
C THR A 120 -2.02 -16.60 24.91
N PHE A 121 -2.27 -17.76 24.31
CA PHE A 121 -1.55 -18.19 23.12
C PHE A 121 -1.84 -17.30 21.91
N ALA A 122 -3.09 -16.90 21.70
CA ALA A 122 -3.40 -15.95 20.62
C ALA A 122 -2.63 -14.63 20.76
N SER A 123 -2.62 -14.04 21.96
CA SER A 123 -1.88 -12.79 22.23
C SER A 123 -0.37 -12.97 22.10
N LEU A 124 0.18 -14.06 22.66
CA LEU A 124 1.61 -14.37 22.63
C LEU A 124 2.09 -14.64 21.20
N LEU A 125 1.42 -15.51 20.44
CA LEU A 125 1.76 -15.81 19.06
C LEU A 125 1.69 -14.56 18.18
N LYS A 126 0.67 -13.71 18.37
CA LYS A 126 0.58 -12.42 17.68
C LYS A 126 1.78 -11.51 18.00
N SER A 127 2.16 -11.38 19.27
CA SER A 127 3.30 -10.56 19.67
C SER A 127 4.65 -11.09 19.15
N LEU A 128 4.80 -12.42 19.02
CA LEU A 128 5.96 -13.05 18.41
C LEU A 128 5.99 -12.85 16.89
N SER A 129 4.81 -12.84 16.25
CA SER A 129 4.67 -12.62 14.81
C SER A 129 5.08 -11.21 14.35
N SER A 130 4.97 -10.20 15.23
CA SER A 130 5.42 -8.83 14.95
C SER A 130 6.93 -8.60 15.10
N ALA A 131 7.65 -9.54 15.72
CA ALA A 131 9.10 -9.47 15.87
C ALA A 131 9.76 -10.30 14.76
N GLY A 132 10.10 -9.70 13.61
CA GLY A 132 10.64 -10.40 12.43
C GLY A 132 12.06 -10.99 12.56
N HIS A 133 12.49 -11.40 13.75
CA HIS A 133 13.82 -11.94 14.01
C HIS A 133 13.87 -13.48 13.96
N PRO A 134 15.00 -14.09 13.56
CA PRO A 134 15.19 -15.55 13.59
C PRO A 134 14.90 -16.19 14.95
N GLN A 135 15.17 -15.46 16.04
CA GLN A 135 14.85 -15.87 17.41
C GLN A 135 13.35 -16.05 17.65
N SER A 136 12.50 -15.32 16.93
CA SER A 136 11.04 -15.41 17.02
C SER A 136 10.51 -16.71 16.45
N ILE A 137 11.16 -17.29 15.43
CA ILE A 137 10.78 -18.59 14.89
C ILE A 137 10.97 -19.67 15.97
N THR A 138 12.16 -19.73 16.58
CA THR A 138 12.46 -20.68 17.67
C THR A 138 11.52 -20.49 18.85
N ALA A 139 11.26 -19.24 19.25
CA ALA A 139 10.29 -18.90 20.28
C ALA A 139 8.88 -19.39 19.92
N GLY A 140 8.42 -19.17 18.70
CA GLY A 140 7.12 -19.61 18.22
C GLY A 140 6.97 -21.14 18.24
N LEU A 141 8.03 -21.88 17.88
CA LEU A 141 8.07 -23.34 17.97
C LEU A 141 7.99 -23.84 19.43
N GLN A 142 8.66 -23.16 20.36
CA GLN A 142 8.54 -23.47 21.79
C GLN A 142 7.13 -23.22 22.32
N VAL A 143 6.50 -22.12 21.91
CA VAL A 143 5.11 -21.82 22.26
C VAL A 143 4.15 -22.86 21.66
N HIS A 144 4.34 -23.27 20.41
CA HIS A 144 3.58 -24.37 19.81
C HIS A 144 3.74 -25.67 20.62
N ALA A 145 4.95 -26.04 21.05
CA ALA A 145 5.15 -27.20 21.91
C ALA A 145 4.39 -27.08 23.24
N HIS A 146 4.31 -25.89 23.82
CA HIS A 146 3.49 -25.62 25.01
C HIS A 146 1.98 -25.75 24.75
N VAL A 147 1.47 -25.27 23.60
CA VAL A 147 0.07 -25.46 23.19
C VAL A 147 -0.27 -26.96 23.16
N LEU A 148 0.62 -27.78 22.60
CA LEU A 148 0.45 -29.24 22.58
C LEU A 148 0.49 -29.84 24.00
N LYS A 149 1.52 -29.49 24.79
CA LYS A 149 1.76 -30.04 26.13
C LYS A 149 0.63 -29.72 27.11
N LEU A 150 0.02 -28.55 26.99
CA LEU A 150 -1.11 -28.12 27.83
C LEU A 150 -2.48 -28.55 27.28
N GLY A 151 -2.52 -29.34 26.19
CA GLY A 151 -3.76 -29.93 25.68
C GLY A 151 -4.64 -29.00 24.86
N PHE A 152 -4.13 -27.87 24.36
CA PHE A 152 -4.89 -26.92 23.52
C PHE A 152 -4.92 -27.32 22.04
N HIS A 153 -4.30 -28.43 21.65
CA HIS A 153 -4.28 -28.89 20.26
C HIS A 153 -5.67 -29.20 19.64
N PRO A 154 -6.71 -29.66 20.37
CA PRO A 154 -8.02 -29.90 19.77
C PRO A 154 -8.80 -28.60 19.52
N ASP A 155 -8.41 -27.50 20.18
CA ASP A 155 -9.09 -26.21 20.09
C ASP A 155 -8.83 -25.54 18.74
N THR A 156 -9.90 -25.35 17.96
CA THR A 156 -9.84 -24.76 16.62
C THR A 156 -9.28 -23.34 16.66
N PHE A 157 -9.61 -22.55 17.70
CA PHE A 157 -9.09 -21.20 17.84
C PHE A 157 -7.57 -21.18 18.02
N SER A 158 -7.03 -22.03 18.89
CA SER A 158 -5.58 -22.18 19.09
C SER A 158 -4.86 -22.64 17.82
N GLN A 159 -5.45 -23.60 17.08
CA GLN A 159 -4.91 -24.06 15.80
C GLN A 159 -4.90 -22.95 14.73
N ASN A 160 -5.97 -22.17 14.61
CA ASN A 160 -6.04 -21.03 13.68
C ASN A 160 -4.94 -19.98 13.97
N ASN A 161 -4.63 -19.73 15.24
CA ASN A 161 -3.52 -18.86 15.61
C ASN A 161 -2.15 -19.45 15.24
N LEU A 162 -1.97 -20.78 15.35
CA LEU A 162 -0.77 -21.45 14.88
C LEU A 162 -0.64 -21.39 13.36
N LEU A 163 -1.72 -21.58 12.59
CA LEU A 163 -1.68 -21.42 11.13
C LEU A 163 -1.14 -20.04 10.74
N ASN A 164 -1.69 -18.97 11.33
CA ASN A 164 -1.23 -17.61 11.05
C ASN A 164 0.24 -17.40 11.45
N LEU A 165 0.69 -17.95 12.57
CA LEU A 165 2.10 -17.92 12.99
C LEU A 165 3.03 -18.51 11.91
N TYR A 166 2.72 -19.71 11.43
CA TYR A 166 3.56 -20.38 10.43
C TYR A 166 3.58 -19.64 9.09
N PHE A 167 2.47 -19.03 8.67
CA PHE A 167 2.48 -18.14 7.50
C PHE A 167 3.33 -16.90 7.73
N THR A 168 3.29 -16.28 8.91
CA THR A 168 4.18 -15.15 9.23
C THR A 168 5.66 -15.55 9.19
N PHE A 169 5.99 -16.78 9.56
CA PHE A 169 7.35 -17.32 9.43
C PHE A 169 7.71 -17.80 8.02
N ALA A 170 6.83 -17.61 7.03
CA ALA A 170 7.01 -18.11 5.67
C ALA A 170 7.25 -19.64 5.61
N LEU A 171 6.58 -20.40 6.49
CA LEU A 171 6.61 -21.86 6.55
C LEU A 171 5.24 -22.47 6.16
N PRO A 172 4.81 -22.33 4.89
CA PRO A 172 3.47 -22.75 4.45
C PRO A 172 3.27 -24.28 4.53
N ALA A 173 4.34 -25.07 4.41
CA ALA A 173 4.25 -26.53 4.51
C ALA A 173 3.84 -26.98 5.93
N ASP A 174 4.37 -26.34 6.97
CA ASP A 174 4.00 -26.66 8.35
C ASP A 174 2.60 -26.14 8.70
N ALA A 175 2.22 -24.96 8.19
CA ALA A 175 0.84 -24.50 8.27
C ALA A 175 -0.12 -25.53 7.63
N ARG A 176 0.23 -26.05 6.45
CA ARG A 176 -0.56 -27.09 5.76
C ARG A 176 -0.66 -28.38 6.58
N ARG A 177 0.44 -28.84 7.18
CA ARG A 177 0.44 -30.03 8.06
C ARG A 177 -0.46 -29.87 9.27
N ILE A 178 -0.51 -28.68 9.86
CA ILE A 178 -1.44 -28.38 10.96
C ILE A 178 -2.87 -28.44 10.45
N PHE A 179 -3.17 -27.71 9.37
CA PHE A 179 -4.50 -27.66 8.77
C PHE A 179 -5.03 -29.04 8.40
N ASP A 180 -4.21 -29.89 7.77
CA ASP A 180 -4.58 -31.25 7.37
C ASP A 180 -4.86 -32.17 8.58
N LYS A 181 -4.29 -31.88 9.75
CA LYS A 181 -4.50 -32.64 11.00
C LYS A 181 -5.58 -32.07 11.90
N MET A 182 -6.17 -30.92 11.58
CA MET A 182 -7.24 -30.33 12.39
C MET A 182 -8.47 -31.25 12.41
N PRO A 183 -9.03 -31.58 13.60
CA PRO A 183 -10.20 -32.44 13.71
C PRO A 183 -11.46 -31.78 13.15
N HIS A 184 -11.58 -30.46 13.32
CA HIS A 184 -12.65 -29.63 12.79
C HIS A 184 -12.04 -28.36 12.19
N ARG A 185 -12.46 -28.02 10.97
CA ARG A 185 -12.00 -26.82 10.25
C ARG A 185 -13.19 -25.90 10.08
N ASP A 186 -13.15 -24.75 10.74
CA ASP A 186 -14.16 -23.71 10.55
C ASP A 186 -13.77 -22.77 9.40
N VAL A 187 -14.67 -21.86 9.05
CA VAL A 187 -14.40 -20.82 8.03
C VAL A 187 -13.10 -20.05 8.34
N VAL A 188 -12.78 -19.83 9.61
CA VAL A 188 -11.56 -19.12 10.01
C VAL A 188 -10.32 -19.94 9.66
N SER A 189 -10.32 -21.27 9.83
CA SER A 189 -9.23 -22.15 9.41
C SER A 189 -8.96 -22.03 7.90
N TRP A 190 -10.00 -22.13 7.08
CA TRP A 190 -9.89 -22.06 5.62
C TRP A 190 -9.41 -20.68 5.15
N THR A 191 -10.03 -19.62 5.67
CA THR A 191 -9.67 -18.24 5.31
C THR A 191 -8.27 -17.83 5.79
N THR A 192 -7.81 -18.37 6.92
CA THR A 192 -6.41 -18.19 7.38
C THR A 192 -5.43 -18.81 6.39
N MET A 193 -5.70 -20.02 5.90
CA MET A 193 -4.87 -20.68 4.88
C MET A 193 -4.84 -19.89 3.57
N ILE A 194 -6.02 -19.49 3.06
CA ILE A 194 -6.15 -18.71 1.82
C ILE A 194 -5.35 -17.40 1.93
N THR A 195 -5.59 -16.63 3.00
CA THR A 195 -4.90 -15.34 3.21
C THR A 195 -3.40 -15.52 3.33
N GLY A 196 -2.94 -16.55 4.07
CA GLY A 196 -1.53 -16.86 4.23
C GLY A 196 -0.82 -17.21 2.92
N LEU A 197 -1.44 -18.06 2.10
CA LEU A 197 -0.90 -18.43 0.79
C LEU A 197 -0.88 -17.24 -0.18
N CYS A 198 -1.93 -16.41 -0.19
CA CYS A 198 -1.96 -15.19 -0.98
C CYS A 198 -0.84 -14.21 -0.59
N ARG A 199 -0.52 -14.06 0.71
CA ARG A 199 0.60 -13.23 1.18
C ARG A 199 1.96 -13.73 0.69
N LEU A 200 2.11 -15.04 0.52
CA LEU A 200 3.33 -15.66 -0.01
C LEU A 200 3.37 -15.73 -1.54
N GLY A 201 2.34 -15.20 -2.23
CA GLY A 201 2.24 -15.22 -3.68
C GLY A 201 1.83 -16.56 -4.29
N VAL A 202 1.50 -17.57 -3.48
CA VAL A 202 1.08 -18.90 -3.95
C VAL A 202 -0.43 -18.91 -4.21
N ILE A 203 -0.85 -18.09 -5.18
CA ILE A 203 -2.25 -17.77 -5.47
C ILE A 203 -3.05 -19.00 -5.94
N ASP A 204 -2.43 -19.88 -6.73
CA ASP A 204 -3.13 -21.05 -7.28
C ASP A 204 -3.54 -22.04 -6.18
N ASP A 205 -2.67 -22.27 -5.18
CA ASP A 205 -2.99 -23.10 -4.02
C ASP A 205 -4.07 -22.45 -3.15
N ALA A 206 -4.03 -21.13 -2.99
CA ALA A 206 -5.07 -20.39 -2.29
C ALA A 206 -6.42 -20.53 -3.00
N ARG A 207 -6.43 -20.44 -4.34
CA ARG A 207 -7.63 -20.64 -5.15
C ARG A 207 -8.16 -22.06 -5.02
N ASN A 208 -7.29 -23.07 -5.09
CA ASN A 208 -7.66 -24.46 -4.91
C ASN A 208 -8.30 -24.70 -3.52
N LEU A 209 -7.77 -24.10 -2.45
CA LEU A 209 -8.38 -24.20 -1.12
C LEU A 209 -9.76 -23.52 -1.06
N PHE A 210 -9.90 -22.34 -1.67
CA PHE A 210 -11.17 -21.66 -1.77
C PHE A 210 -12.23 -22.50 -2.52
N ASP A 211 -11.84 -23.15 -3.61
CA ASP A 211 -12.72 -24.01 -4.41
C ASP A 211 -13.13 -25.31 -3.71
N ASN A 212 -12.31 -25.80 -2.78
CA ASN A 212 -12.60 -26.99 -1.96
C ASN A 212 -13.26 -26.67 -0.62
N MET A 213 -13.51 -25.40 -0.32
CA MET A 213 -14.10 -24.97 0.96
C MET A 213 -15.57 -25.44 1.06
N PRO A 214 -15.96 -26.19 2.12
CA PRO A 214 -17.32 -26.76 2.23
C PRO A 214 -18.42 -25.70 2.33
N GLU A 215 -18.16 -24.63 3.08
CA GLU A 215 -19.09 -23.52 3.28
C GLU A 215 -18.37 -22.21 3.00
N ARG A 216 -18.93 -21.35 2.14
CA ARG A 216 -18.37 -20.04 1.82
C ARG A 216 -19.29 -18.95 2.33
N ASN A 217 -18.72 -17.98 3.03
CA ASN A 217 -19.39 -16.75 3.46
C ASN A 217 -18.64 -15.52 2.95
N SER A 218 -19.19 -14.33 3.21
CA SER A 218 -18.59 -13.05 2.79
C SER A 218 -17.11 -12.94 3.13
N VAL A 219 -16.70 -13.36 4.34
CA VAL A 219 -15.28 -13.33 4.77
C VAL A 219 -14.39 -14.16 3.85
N SER A 220 -14.82 -15.36 3.44
CA SER A 220 -14.05 -16.21 2.52
C SER A 220 -13.92 -15.65 1.11
N TRP A 221 -15.00 -15.06 0.57
CA TRP A 221 -14.98 -14.37 -0.72
C TRP A 221 -14.03 -13.17 -0.66
N ASN A 222 -14.14 -12.35 0.38
CA ASN A 222 -13.29 -11.19 0.59
C ASN A 222 -11.81 -11.58 0.68
N ALA A 223 -11.48 -12.62 1.43
CA ALA A 223 -10.09 -13.08 1.58
C ALA A 223 -9.47 -13.43 0.23
N MET A 224 -10.18 -14.16 -0.63
CA MET A 224 -9.69 -14.56 -1.94
C MET A 224 -9.65 -13.38 -2.93
N ILE A 225 -10.67 -12.51 -2.94
CA ILE A 225 -10.70 -11.29 -3.77
C ILE A 225 -9.53 -10.37 -3.38
N SER A 226 -9.36 -10.07 -2.09
CA SER A 226 -8.23 -9.28 -1.59
C SER A 226 -6.89 -9.93 -1.96
N GLY A 227 -6.79 -11.26 -1.87
CA GLY A 227 -5.61 -12.02 -2.26
C GLY A 227 -5.22 -11.83 -3.73
N TYR A 228 -6.20 -11.90 -4.64
CA TYR A 228 -5.98 -11.61 -6.06
C TYR A 228 -5.53 -10.16 -6.28
N VAL A 229 -6.16 -9.19 -5.62
CA VAL A 229 -5.81 -7.76 -5.76
C VAL A 229 -4.40 -7.47 -5.24
N GLN A 230 -4.01 -8.04 -4.10
CA GLN A 230 -2.66 -7.91 -3.53
C GLN A 230 -1.58 -8.46 -4.47
N ASN A 231 -1.91 -9.50 -5.23
CA ASN A 231 -1.02 -10.12 -6.21
C ASN A 231 -1.24 -9.60 -7.64
N GLN A 232 -1.84 -8.41 -7.79
CA GLN A 232 -2.07 -7.72 -9.06
C GLN A 232 -2.83 -8.56 -10.11
N SER A 233 -3.55 -9.59 -9.67
CA SER A 233 -4.37 -10.49 -10.49
C SER A 233 -5.79 -9.95 -10.62
N PHE A 234 -5.90 -8.71 -11.11
CA PHE A 234 -7.15 -7.95 -11.07
C PHE A 234 -8.27 -8.60 -11.89
N HIS A 235 -7.96 -9.22 -13.03
CA HIS A 235 -8.97 -9.88 -13.86
C HIS A 235 -9.65 -11.03 -13.10
N GLN A 236 -8.86 -11.89 -12.43
CA GLN A 236 -9.37 -12.96 -11.58
C GLN A 236 -10.17 -12.40 -10.39
N ALA A 237 -9.77 -11.26 -9.83
CA ALA A 237 -10.54 -10.59 -8.79
C ALA A 237 -11.95 -10.19 -9.27
N PHE A 238 -12.08 -9.63 -10.49
CA PHE A 238 -13.37 -9.28 -11.08
C PHE A 238 -14.22 -10.50 -11.43
N GLN A 239 -13.61 -11.55 -11.98
CA GLN A 239 -14.32 -12.81 -12.24
C GLN A 239 -14.87 -13.39 -10.95
N LEU A 240 -14.06 -13.41 -9.89
CA LEU A 240 -14.48 -13.92 -8.60
C LEU A 240 -15.56 -13.05 -7.95
N PHE A 241 -15.45 -11.74 -8.10
CA PHE A 241 -16.46 -10.81 -7.62
C PHE A 241 -17.81 -10.96 -8.35
N SER A 242 -17.80 -11.28 -9.66
CA SER A 242 -19.04 -11.66 -10.36
C SER A 242 -19.63 -12.93 -9.78
N GLN A 243 -18.82 -13.98 -9.59
CA GLN A 243 -19.27 -15.23 -8.97
C GLN A 243 -19.85 -15.02 -7.57
N MET A 244 -19.21 -14.17 -6.74
CA MET A 244 -19.70 -13.81 -5.42
C MET A 244 -21.13 -13.26 -5.48
N ARG A 245 -21.38 -12.34 -6.42
CA ARG A 245 -22.71 -11.74 -6.65
C ARG A 245 -23.72 -12.74 -7.19
N ASP A 246 -23.31 -13.60 -8.13
CA ASP A 246 -24.16 -14.64 -8.71
C ASP A 246 -24.58 -15.69 -7.65
N ASN A 247 -23.76 -15.87 -6.60
CA ASN A 247 -24.06 -16.68 -5.42
C ASN A 247 -24.92 -15.94 -4.37
N GLY A 248 -25.43 -14.74 -4.68
CA GLY A 248 -26.27 -13.95 -3.78
C GLY A 248 -25.54 -13.38 -2.58
N VAL A 249 -24.20 -13.36 -2.58
CA VAL A 249 -23.42 -12.75 -1.49
C VAL A 249 -23.35 -11.25 -1.72
N GLU A 250 -23.92 -10.48 -0.79
CA GLU A 250 -23.97 -9.03 -0.87
C GLU A 250 -22.57 -8.40 -0.77
N LEU A 251 -22.41 -7.27 -1.46
CA LEU A 251 -21.22 -6.45 -1.37
C LEU A 251 -21.13 -5.84 0.04
N ASP A 252 -20.05 -6.14 0.76
CA ASP A 252 -19.70 -5.46 2.00
C ASP A 252 -18.56 -4.45 1.81
N LYS A 253 -18.21 -3.72 2.87
CA LYS A 253 -17.17 -2.70 2.82
C LYS A 253 -15.78 -3.22 2.48
N PHE A 254 -15.48 -4.49 2.81
CA PHE A 254 -14.16 -5.08 2.57
C PHE A 254 -14.02 -5.55 1.12
N ALA A 255 -15.06 -6.17 0.57
CA ALA A 255 -15.16 -6.46 -0.86
C ALA A 255 -15.07 -5.16 -1.67
N ALA A 256 -15.83 -4.13 -1.29
CA ALA A 256 -15.85 -2.84 -1.97
C ALA A 256 -14.46 -2.18 -2.00
N ALA A 257 -13.78 -2.12 -0.85
CA ALA A 257 -12.42 -1.57 -0.78
C ALA A 257 -11.42 -2.35 -1.66
N SER A 258 -11.52 -3.68 -1.68
CA SER A 258 -10.65 -4.53 -2.51
C SER A 258 -10.90 -4.30 -4.00
N MET A 259 -12.16 -4.25 -4.41
CA MET A 259 -12.52 -4.04 -5.81
C MET A 259 -12.23 -2.61 -6.29
N LEU A 260 -12.44 -1.59 -5.46
CA LEU A 260 -12.01 -0.21 -5.75
C LEU A 260 -10.49 -0.12 -5.94
N SER A 261 -9.72 -0.85 -5.12
CA SER A 261 -8.27 -0.95 -5.27
C SER A 261 -7.89 -1.65 -6.58
N ALA A 262 -8.65 -2.66 -7.02
CA ALA A 262 -8.48 -3.30 -8.31
C ALA A 262 -8.76 -2.32 -9.47
N CYS A 263 -9.84 -1.53 -9.38
CA CYS A 263 -10.15 -0.47 -10.34
C CYS A 263 -9.02 0.55 -10.42
N ALA A 264 -8.51 1.00 -9.27
CA ALA A 264 -7.38 1.90 -9.20
C ALA A 264 -6.14 1.32 -9.88
N GLY A 265 -5.86 0.02 -9.70
CA GLY A 265 -4.76 -0.68 -10.36
C GLY A 265 -4.91 -0.74 -11.88
N LEU A 266 -6.10 -1.05 -12.38
CA LEU A 266 -6.39 -1.16 -13.82
C LEU A 266 -6.65 0.18 -14.52
N GLY A 267 -6.95 1.24 -13.76
CA GLY A 267 -7.49 2.49 -14.31
C GLY A 267 -8.93 2.33 -14.83
N ALA A 268 -9.71 1.46 -14.19
CA ALA A 268 -11.07 1.11 -14.61
C ALA A 268 -12.12 1.99 -13.91
N LEU A 269 -12.32 3.17 -14.48
CA LEU A 269 -13.20 4.22 -13.97
C LEU A 269 -14.69 3.83 -13.98
N GLU A 270 -15.20 3.20 -15.04
CA GLU A 270 -16.62 2.84 -15.16
C GLU A 270 -17.00 1.80 -14.10
N GLN A 271 -16.18 0.76 -13.96
CA GLN A 271 -16.32 -0.25 -12.89
C GLN A 271 -16.20 0.38 -11.50
N GLY A 272 -15.22 1.27 -11.29
CA GLY A 272 -15.04 1.97 -10.01
C GLY A 272 -16.24 2.84 -9.63
N GLN A 273 -16.79 3.58 -10.59
CA GLN A 273 -18.02 4.37 -10.42
C GLN A 273 -19.23 3.48 -10.12
N TRP A 274 -19.33 2.33 -10.79
CA TRP A 274 -20.40 1.37 -10.52
C TRP A 274 -20.32 0.86 -9.08
N ILE A 275 -19.13 0.47 -8.60
CA ILE A 275 -18.93 0.02 -7.21
C ILE A 275 -19.27 1.15 -6.23
N HIS A 276 -18.80 2.37 -6.47
CA HIS A 276 -19.11 3.52 -5.61
C HIS A 276 -20.63 3.76 -5.51
N LYS A 277 -21.35 3.66 -6.62
CA LYS A 277 -22.82 3.73 -6.63
C LYS A 277 -23.48 2.57 -5.90
N GLN A 278 -22.89 1.36 -5.90
CA GLN A 278 -23.41 0.24 -5.10
C GLN A 278 -23.21 0.49 -3.59
N ILE A 279 -22.08 1.09 -3.19
CA ILE A 279 -21.84 1.48 -1.78
C ILE A 279 -22.97 2.40 -1.30
N GLU A 280 -23.32 3.41 -2.09
CA GLU A 280 -24.41 4.34 -1.79
C GLU A 280 -25.77 3.63 -1.74
N ARG A 281 -26.08 2.79 -2.74
CA ARG A 281 -27.36 2.06 -2.83
C ARG A 281 -27.57 1.08 -1.68
N ASN A 282 -26.51 0.38 -1.29
CA ASN A 282 -26.54 -0.60 -0.20
C ASN A 282 -26.38 0.07 1.17
N GLN A 283 -26.30 1.41 1.23
CA GLN A 283 -26.12 2.19 2.46
C GLN A 283 -24.88 1.74 3.26
N ILE A 284 -23.82 1.35 2.56
CA ILE A 284 -22.56 0.96 3.20
C ILE A 284 -21.90 2.23 3.72
N GLU A 285 -21.65 2.28 5.03
CA GLU A 285 -21.00 3.41 5.67
C GLU A 285 -19.60 3.66 5.09
N LEU A 286 -19.38 4.87 4.57
CA LEU A 286 -18.07 5.36 4.16
C LEU A 286 -17.24 5.74 5.40
N ASP A 287 -16.70 4.73 6.07
CA ASP A 287 -15.69 4.96 7.10
C ASP A 287 -14.43 5.60 6.51
N SER A 288 -13.56 6.17 7.35
CA SER A 288 -12.37 6.92 6.90
C SER A 288 -11.50 6.12 5.91
N LYS A 289 -11.42 4.80 6.07
CA LYS A 289 -10.61 3.93 5.22
C LYS A 289 -11.28 3.69 3.86
N LEU A 290 -12.57 3.37 3.85
CA LEU A 290 -13.32 3.17 2.60
C LEU A 290 -13.41 4.48 1.80
N ALA A 291 -13.67 5.61 2.46
CA ALA A 291 -13.65 6.93 1.85
C ALA A 291 -12.30 7.24 1.17
N THR A 292 -11.18 7.00 1.88
CA THR A 292 -9.84 7.17 1.32
C THR A 292 -9.63 6.27 0.08
N THR A 293 -10.16 5.05 0.09
CA THR A 293 -10.05 4.10 -1.04
C THR A 293 -10.86 4.56 -2.27
N VAL A 294 -12.03 5.15 -2.05
CA VAL A 294 -12.85 5.76 -3.13
C VAL A 294 -12.10 6.94 -3.76
N ILE A 295 -11.52 7.83 -2.95
CA ILE A 295 -10.71 8.96 -3.42
C ILE A 295 -9.50 8.45 -4.23
N ASP A 296 -8.76 7.48 -3.70
CA ASP A 296 -7.59 6.89 -4.38
C ASP A 296 -7.97 6.29 -5.74
N MET A 297 -9.11 5.59 -5.80
CA MET A 297 -9.63 5.02 -7.04
C MET A 297 -9.90 6.11 -8.08
N TYR A 298 -10.58 7.20 -7.72
CA TYR A 298 -10.87 8.29 -8.65
C TYR A 298 -9.60 9.01 -9.12
N CYS A 299 -8.66 9.30 -8.20
CA CYS A 299 -7.35 9.85 -8.54
C CYS A 299 -6.62 8.93 -9.53
N LYS A 300 -6.47 7.64 -9.21
CA LYS A 300 -5.72 6.68 -10.05
C LYS A 300 -6.44 6.25 -11.33
N CYS A 301 -7.73 6.54 -11.47
CA CYS A 301 -8.48 6.38 -12.71
C CYS A 301 -8.56 7.67 -13.54
N GLY A 302 -7.90 8.75 -13.11
CA GLY A 302 -7.80 9.99 -13.87
C GLY A 302 -9.08 10.84 -13.87
N CYS A 303 -9.83 10.84 -12.77
CA CYS A 303 -11.04 11.65 -12.57
C CYS A 303 -10.93 12.42 -11.24
N LEU A 304 -10.11 13.47 -11.22
CA LEU A 304 -9.84 14.26 -10.02
C LEU A 304 -11.07 15.01 -9.52
N GLU A 305 -12.00 15.35 -10.40
CA GLU A 305 -13.22 16.09 -10.08
C GLU A 305 -14.06 15.29 -9.08
N LYS A 306 -14.31 14.01 -9.37
CA LYS A 306 -15.03 13.11 -8.45
C LYS A 306 -14.24 12.79 -7.19
N ALA A 307 -12.91 12.77 -7.27
CA ALA A 307 -12.08 12.62 -6.08
C ALA A 307 -12.27 13.80 -5.11
N TYR A 308 -12.31 15.04 -5.63
CA TYR A 308 -12.64 16.24 -4.87
C TYR A 308 -14.06 16.20 -4.31
N GLU A 309 -15.06 15.83 -5.11
CA GLU A 309 -16.46 15.72 -4.64
C GLU A 309 -16.58 14.82 -3.40
N VAL A 310 -15.94 13.64 -3.45
CA VAL A 310 -15.94 12.70 -2.31
C VAL A 310 -15.16 13.27 -1.13
N PHE A 311 -13.97 13.84 -1.38
CA PHE A 311 -13.12 14.42 -0.35
C PHE A 311 -13.81 15.58 0.39
N ASP A 312 -14.38 16.53 -0.34
CA ASP A 312 -15.07 17.69 0.21
C ASP A 312 -16.32 17.29 0.97
N GLY A 313 -17.05 16.27 0.48
CA GLY A 313 -18.23 15.70 1.11
C GLY A 313 -17.99 14.96 2.43
N LEU A 314 -16.73 14.67 2.81
CA LEU A 314 -16.42 14.02 4.09
C LEU A 314 -16.75 14.93 5.27
N LYS A 315 -17.60 14.43 6.19
CA LYS A 315 -17.94 15.09 7.46
C LYS A 315 -16.72 15.39 8.32
N THR A 316 -15.79 14.44 8.37
CA THR A 316 -14.51 14.55 9.08
C THR A 316 -13.41 14.03 8.19
N LYS A 317 -12.46 14.91 7.83
CA LYS A 317 -11.30 14.56 6.99
C LYS A 317 -10.16 14.09 7.90
N GLY A 318 -9.79 12.82 7.78
CA GLY A 318 -8.64 12.26 8.48
C GLY A 318 -7.32 12.50 7.73
N LEU A 319 -6.19 12.30 8.39
CA LEU A 319 -4.85 12.38 7.79
C LEU A 319 -4.72 11.56 6.51
N SER A 320 -5.30 10.35 6.47
CA SER A 320 -5.25 9.48 5.29
C SER A 320 -5.96 10.08 4.07
N SER A 321 -7.12 10.74 4.25
CA SER A 321 -7.85 11.38 3.14
C SER A 321 -7.10 12.60 2.59
N TRP A 322 -6.47 13.39 3.47
CA TRP A 322 -5.62 14.51 3.06
C TRP A 322 -4.41 14.01 2.24
N ASN A 323 -3.69 13.03 2.79
CA ASN A 323 -2.54 12.42 2.12
C ASN A 323 -2.93 11.83 0.76
N CYS A 324 -4.05 11.12 0.69
CA CYS A 324 -4.55 10.57 -0.56
C CYS A 324 -4.83 11.64 -1.62
N MET A 325 -5.45 12.76 -1.23
CA MET A 325 -5.77 13.83 -2.17
C MET A 325 -4.53 14.60 -2.61
N ILE A 326 -3.62 14.94 -1.69
CA ILE A 326 -2.32 15.58 -2.00
C ILE A 326 -1.49 14.68 -2.93
N GLY A 327 -1.41 13.38 -2.64
CA GLY A 327 -0.73 12.39 -3.49
C GLY A 327 -1.39 12.23 -4.87
N GLY A 328 -2.73 12.27 -4.92
CA GLY A 328 -3.50 12.31 -6.16
C GLY A 328 -3.13 13.51 -7.04
N LEU A 329 -3.05 14.70 -6.46
CA LEU A 329 -2.60 15.90 -7.18
C LEU A 329 -1.14 15.79 -7.65
N ALA A 330 -0.28 15.20 -6.82
CA ALA A 330 1.13 14.97 -7.14
C ALA A 330 1.32 14.09 -8.39
N ILE A 331 0.64 12.94 -8.47
CA ILE A 331 0.72 12.06 -9.64
C ILE A 331 0.08 12.70 -10.89
N HIS A 332 -0.80 13.68 -10.73
CA HIS A 332 -1.34 14.48 -11.83
C HIS A 332 -0.46 15.66 -12.25
N GLY A 333 0.65 15.90 -11.54
CA GLY A 333 1.53 17.04 -11.77
C GLY A 333 0.95 18.40 -11.35
N ARG A 334 -0.09 18.39 -10.50
CA ARG A 334 -0.80 19.58 -10.01
C ARG A 334 -0.13 20.11 -8.74
N GLY A 335 1.17 20.42 -8.85
CA GLY A 335 2.03 20.74 -7.70
C GLY A 335 1.55 21.91 -6.85
N GLU A 336 1.14 23.00 -7.48
CA GLU A 336 0.63 24.20 -6.77
C GLU A 336 -0.70 23.91 -6.04
N GLU A 337 -1.60 23.13 -6.65
CA GLU A 337 -2.85 22.70 -6.00
C GLU A 337 -2.55 21.81 -4.79
N ALA A 338 -1.58 20.90 -4.89
CA ALA A 338 -1.16 20.04 -3.78
C ALA A 338 -0.62 20.87 -2.60
N ILE A 339 0.19 21.90 -2.88
CA ILE A 339 0.72 22.82 -1.86
C ILE A 339 -0.41 23.63 -1.22
N ASN A 340 -1.37 24.12 -2.00
CA ASN A 340 -2.52 24.85 -1.48
C ASN A 340 -3.40 23.97 -0.59
N LEU A 341 -3.62 22.72 -0.99
CA LEU A 341 -4.38 21.75 -0.20
C LEU A 341 -3.67 21.40 1.11
N PHE A 342 -2.34 21.28 1.11
CA PHE A 342 -1.55 21.12 2.32
C PHE A 342 -1.67 22.32 3.27
N LYS A 343 -1.61 23.56 2.76
CA LYS A 343 -1.82 24.74 3.60
C LYS A 343 -3.20 24.74 4.25
N GLU A 344 -4.22 24.22 3.56
CA GLU A 344 -5.56 24.07 4.12
C GLU A 344 -5.62 22.99 5.20
N MET A 345 -4.94 21.86 5.00
CA MET A 345 -4.76 20.81 6.00
C MET A 345 -4.16 21.37 7.31
N GLU A 346 -3.13 22.21 7.21
CA GLU A 346 -2.49 22.84 8.37
C GLU A 346 -3.41 23.85 9.07
N LYS A 347 -4.18 24.64 8.31
CA LYS A 347 -5.19 25.55 8.90
C LYS A 347 -6.26 24.81 9.67
N GLN A 348 -6.59 23.58 9.25
CA GLN A 348 -7.51 22.70 9.97
C GLN A 348 -6.84 21.92 11.11
N LEU A 349 -5.60 22.28 11.48
CA LEU A 349 -4.83 21.71 12.58
C LEU A 349 -4.59 20.20 12.45
N VAL A 350 -4.60 19.68 11.22
CA VAL A 350 -4.24 18.29 10.95
C VAL A 350 -2.72 18.24 10.80
N ARG A 351 -2.04 17.63 11.77
CA ARG A 351 -0.58 17.49 11.76
C ARG A 351 -0.15 16.59 10.59
N PRO A 352 0.77 17.04 9.72
CA PRO A 352 1.30 16.21 8.65
C PRO A 352 2.22 15.11 9.17
N ASP A 353 2.33 14.04 8.40
CA ASP A 353 3.23 12.91 8.65
C ASP A 353 4.24 12.74 7.50
N ASP A 354 5.12 11.74 7.62
CA ASP A 354 6.09 11.40 6.57
C ASP A 354 5.43 11.26 5.19
N ILE A 355 4.25 10.64 5.13
CA ILE A 355 3.54 10.41 3.87
C ILE A 355 3.07 11.74 3.26
N THR A 356 2.59 12.68 4.07
CA THR A 356 2.23 14.03 3.60
C THR A 356 3.41 14.70 2.89
N LEU A 357 4.60 14.64 3.48
CA LEU A 357 5.79 15.31 2.97
C LEU A 357 6.35 14.61 1.72
N VAL A 358 6.33 13.27 1.67
CA VAL A 358 6.64 12.51 0.43
C VAL A 358 5.74 12.96 -0.72
N ASN A 359 4.42 13.09 -0.47
CA ASN A 359 3.47 13.51 -1.50
C ASN A 359 3.74 14.95 -1.98
N LEU A 360 4.07 15.88 -1.08
CA LEU A 360 4.43 17.24 -1.46
C LEU A 360 5.73 17.31 -2.27
N LEU A 361 6.78 16.61 -1.82
CA LEU A 361 8.05 16.57 -2.54
C LEU A 361 7.87 15.93 -3.93
N SER A 362 7.06 14.89 -4.04
CA SER A 362 6.67 14.28 -5.32
C SER A 362 5.89 15.25 -6.21
N ALA A 363 4.99 16.05 -5.62
CA ALA A 363 4.24 17.08 -6.34
C ALA A 363 5.17 18.16 -6.90
N CYS A 364 6.14 18.60 -6.09
CA CYS A 364 7.20 19.51 -6.52
C CYS A 364 8.04 18.89 -7.64
N ALA A 365 8.46 17.62 -7.50
CA ALA A 365 9.22 16.89 -8.50
C ALA A 365 8.48 16.80 -9.84
N HIS A 366 7.18 16.51 -9.84
CA HIS A 366 6.42 16.40 -11.09
C HIS A 366 6.03 17.74 -11.72
N ALA A 367 6.02 18.82 -10.94
CA ALA A 367 5.73 20.18 -11.41
C ALA A 367 6.98 21.04 -11.66
N GLY A 368 8.18 20.54 -11.32
CA GLY A 368 9.44 21.28 -11.46
C GLY A 368 9.63 22.40 -10.42
N LEU A 369 8.98 22.32 -9.26
CA LEU A 369 9.00 23.36 -8.23
C LEU A 369 10.23 23.21 -7.31
N VAL A 370 11.43 23.46 -7.84
CA VAL A 370 12.70 23.21 -7.15
C VAL A 370 12.81 23.98 -5.82
N HIS A 371 12.44 25.27 -5.81
CA HIS A 371 12.53 26.10 -4.61
C HIS A 371 11.60 25.62 -3.50
N GLN A 372 10.36 25.29 -3.85
CA GLN A 372 9.36 24.77 -2.92
C GLN A 372 9.76 23.39 -2.41
N GLY A 373 10.29 22.51 -3.27
CA GLY A 373 10.78 21.20 -2.86
C GLY A 373 11.92 21.29 -1.83
N ARG A 374 12.91 22.16 -2.06
CA ARG A 374 13.97 22.43 -1.06
C ARG A 374 13.41 22.99 0.24
N HIS A 375 12.44 23.90 0.14
CA HIS A 375 11.78 24.47 1.32
C HIS A 375 11.09 23.37 2.13
N PHE A 376 10.23 22.54 1.53
CA PHE A 376 9.51 21.50 2.25
C PHE A 376 10.44 20.41 2.83
N PHE A 377 11.54 20.11 2.14
CA PHE A 377 12.55 19.19 2.65
C PHE A 377 13.21 19.68 3.95
N ASN A 378 13.41 20.98 4.11
CA ASN A 378 13.91 21.54 5.37
C ASN A 378 12.79 21.79 6.39
N TYR A 379 11.62 22.20 5.91
CA TYR A 379 10.44 22.49 6.72
C TYR A 379 10.01 21.31 7.59
N MET A 380 10.09 20.08 7.05
CA MET A 380 9.66 18.88 7.77
C MET A 380 10.40 18.65 9.09
N SER A 381 11.72 18.89 9.13
CA SER A 381 12.52 18.72 10.35
C SER A 381 12.47 19.96 11.24
N GLN A 382 12.44 21.15 10.65
CA GLN A 382 12.48 22.41 11.39
C GLN A 382 11.16 22.76 12.08
N VAL A 383 10.02 22.37 11.51
CA VAL A 383 8.69 22.78 12.00
C VAL A 383 7.91 21.62 12.58
N HIS A 384 7.96 20.44 11.94
CA HIS A 384 7.16 19.28 12.34
C HIS A 384 7.95 18.21 13.10
N GLU A 385 9.27 18.42 13.27
CA GLU A 385 10.20 17.48 13.92
C GLU A 385 10.17 16.08 13.27
N ILE A 386 9.92 16.03 11.96
CA ILE A 386 9.90 14.79 11.17
C ILE A 386 11.32 14.53 10.65
N GLU A 387 11.85 13.35 10.95
CA GLU A 387 13.17 12.92 10.45
C GLU A 387 13.13 12.58 8.96
N HIS A 388 14.22 12.87 8.26
CA HIS A 388 14.36 12.49 6.86
C HIS A 388 14.48 10.98 6.71
N LYS A 389 13.72 10.41 5.77
CA LYS A 389 13.69 8.99 5.43
C LYS A 389 14.11 8.82 3.97
N THR A 390 14.43 7.59 3.58
CA THR A 390 14.88 7.24 2.23
C THR A 390 13.94 7.79 1.15
N GLU A 391 12.63 7.75 1.37
CA GLU A 391 11.61 8.23 0.44
C GLU A 391 11.68 9.76 0.24
N HIS A 392 11.96 10.52 1.31
CA HIS A 392 12.12 11.98 1.25
C HIS A 392 13.34 12.36 0.40
N PHE A 393 14.47 11.69 0.62
CA PHE A 393 15.68 11.88 -0.19
C PHE A 393 15.45 11.49 -1.65
N GLY A 394 14.74 10.37 -1.89
CA GLY A 394 14.39 9.94 -3.24
C GLY A 394 13.58 10.97 -4.02
N CYS A 395 12.60 11.61 -3.39
CA CYS A 395 11.82 12.67 -4.02
C CYS A 395 12.67 13.92 -4.31
N LEU A 396 13.58 14.31 -3.41
CA LEU A 396 14.47 15.44 -3.62
C LEU A 396 15.47 15.18 -4.75
N VAL A 397 16.06 13.98 -4.80
CA VAL A 397 16.97 13.56 -5.88
C VAL A 397 16.22 13.50 -7.22
N ASP A 398 14.99 13.00 -7.25
CA ASP A 398 14.16 13.01 -8.47
C ASP A 398 13.88 14.45 -8.95
N LEU A 399 13.48 15.35 -8.05
CA LEU A 399 13.25 16.76 -8.36
C LEU A 399 14.49 17.45 -8.94
N LEU A 400 15.63 17.34 -8.25
CA LEU A 400 16.90 17.94 -8.69
C LEU A 400 17.39 17.32 -10.00
N GLY A 401 17.27 16.00 -10.13
CA GLY A 401 17.65 15.25 -11.31
C GLY A 401 16.87 15.69 -12.55
N ARG A 402 15.53 15.75 -12.46
CA ARG A 402 14.68 16.23 -13.56
C ARG A 402 14.98 17.68 -13.93
N ALA A 403 15.28 18.53 -12.94
CA ALA A 403 15.68 19.92 -13.15
C ALA A 403 17.08 20.08 -13.77
N GLY A 404 17.84 19.00 -13.97
CA GLY A 404 19.20 19.05 -14.54
C GLY A 404 20.29 19.40 -13.53
N LEU A 405 19.96 19.51 -12.25
CA LEU A 405 20.88 19.84 -11.16
C LEU A 405 21.61 18.58 -10.67
N LEU A 406 22.26 17.87 -11.60
CA LEU A 406 22.83 16.53 -11.35
C LEU A 406 23.92 16.52 -10.28
N LEU A 407 24.77 17.56 -10.22
CA LEU A 407 25.82 17.66 -9.21
C LEU A 407 25.24 17.85 -7.81
N GLU A 408 24.16 18.62 -7.69
CA GLU A 408 23.46 18.81 -6.41
C GLU A 408 22.72 17.53 -6.01
N ALA A 409 22.07 16.86 -6.96
CA ALA A 409 21.43 15.56 -6.72
C ALA A 409 22.45 14.52 -6.24
N LYS A 410 23.66 14.50 -6.82
CA LYS A 410 24.77 13.65 -6.38
C LYS A 410 25.26 14.04 -4.98
N LYS A 411 25.38 15.33 -4.69
CA LYS A 411 25.75 15.82 -3.35
C LYS A 411 24.75 15.35 -2.28
N VAL A 412 23.45 15.48 -2.53
CA VAL A 412 22.39 14.97 -1.62
C VAL A 412 22.54 13.46 -1.37
N LEU A 413 22.85 12.70 -2.42
CA LEU A 413 23.06 11.25 -2.35
C LEU A 413 24.35 10.86 -1.60
N ASP A 414 25.37 11.71 -1.62
CA ASP A 414 26.63 11.47 -0.88
C ASP A 414 26.55 11.89 0.59
N GLU A 415 25.75 12.92 0.89
CA GLU A 415 25.59 13.48 2.24
C GLU A 415 24.46 12.81 3.04
N MET A 416 23.61 11.99 2.42
CA MET A 416 22.51 11.34 3.13
C MET A 416 23.03 10.35 4.19
N PRO A 417 22.42 10.31 5.39
CA PRO A 417 22.90 9.48 6.50
C PRO A 417 22.52 7.99 6.37
N ILE A 418 21.86 7.62 5.28
CA ILE A 418 21.29 6.29 5.02
C ILE A 418 21.81 5.82 3.65
N GLU A 419 22.08 4.53 3.48
CA GLU A 419 22.46 4.02 2.16
C GLU A 419 21.32 4.21 1.14
N PRO A 420 21.60 4.77 -0.06
CA PRO A 420 20.60 4.97 -1.08
C PRO A 420 20.09 3.63 -1.63
N ASP A 421 18.78 3.49 -1.67
CA ASP A 421 18.14 2.31 -2.26
C ASP A 421 18.17 2.34 -3.80
N ALA A 422 17.71 1.24 -4.41
CA ALA A 422 17.66 1.15 -5.87
C ALA A 422 16.73 2.19 -6.52
N SER A 423 15.74 2.72 -5.79
CA SER A 423 14.81 3.73 -6.27
C SER A 423 15.51 5.07 -6.47
N ILE A 424 16.23 5.57 -5.45
CA ILE A 424 16.96 6.84 -5.49
C ILE A 424 18.02 6.82 -6.59
N LEU A 425 18.86 5.77 -6.62
CA LEU A 425 19.88 5.61 -7.66
C LEU A 425 19.23 5.53 -9.05
N GLY A 426 18.09 4.86 -9.12
CA GLY A 426 17.27 4.76 -10.31
C GLY A 426 16.80 6.10 -10.87
N ALA A 427 16.33 6.98 -9.99
CA ALA A 427 15.89 8.32 -10.35
C ALA A 427 17.07 9.15 -10.91
N LEU A 428 18.21 9.13 -10.22
CA LEU A 428 19.41 9.85 -10.67
C LEU A 428 19.97 9.29 -11.99
N LEU A 429 19.96 7.96 -12.19
CA LEU A 429 20.33 7.35 -13.47
C LEU A 429 19.39 7.80 -14.60
N GLY A 430 18.09 7.90 -14.30
CA GLY A 430 17.09 8.42 -15.22
C GLY A 430 17.39 9.85 -15.65
N ALA A 431 17.72 10.70 -14.67
CA ALA A 431 18.13 12.08 -14.89
C ALA A 431 19.43 12.18 -15.71
N CYS A 432 20.45 11.37 -15.41
CA CYS A 432 21.70 11.32 -16.17
C CYS A 432 21.45 10.98 -17.65
N ARG A 433 20.52 10.04 -17.94
CA ARG A 433 20.10 9.75 -19.32
C ARG A 433 19.41 10.94 -19.99
N ILE A 434 18.52 11.63 -19.27
CA ILE A 434 17.78 12.77 -19.84
C ILE A 434 18.72 13.92 -20.20
N HIS A 435 19.70 14.20 -19.32
CA HIS A 435 20.63 15.32 -19.47
C HIS A 435 21.98 14.93 -20.09
N GLY A 436 22.14 13.67 -20.53
CA GLY A 436 23.32 13.20 -21.25
C GLY A 436 24.61 13.08 -20.44
N ASN A 437 24.54 12.98 -19.10
CA ASN A 437 25.73 12.82 -18.26
C ASN A 437 26.15 11.34 -18.17
N VAL A 438 27.03 10.93 -19.08
CA VAL A 438 27.46 9.54 -19.25
C VAL A 438 28.32 9.07 -18.07
N GLU A 439 29.22 9.90 -17.56
CA GLU A 439 30.17 9.54 -16.51
C GLU A 439 29.45 9.24 -15.18
N LEU A 440 28.60 10.16 -14.72
CA LEU A 440 27.81 9.96 -13.52
C LEU A 440 26.81 8.81 -13.71
N GLY A 441 26.16 8.76 -14.87
CA GLY A 441 25.19 7.70 -15.17
C GLY A 441 25.81 6.30 -15.20
N GLU A 442 27.06 6.15 -15.65
CA GLU A 442 27.78 4.88 -15.57
C GLU A 442 28.06 4.45 -14.13
N GLN A 443 28.56 5.36 -13.30
CA GLN A 443 28.82 5.09 -11.88
C GLN A 443 27.55 4.63 -11.15
N ILE A 444 26.47 5.41 -11.28
CA ILE A 444 25.19 5.12 -10.63
C ILE A 444 24.55 3.86 -11.23
N GLY A 445 24.68 3.69 -12.55
CA GLY A 445 24.12 2.56 -13.31
C GLY A 445 24.67 1.21 -12.87
N ARG A 446 25.98 1.10 -12.68
CA ARG A 446 26.59 -0.13 -12.15
C ARG A 446 26.10 -0.42 -10.73
N ARG A 447 26.08 0.59 -9.84
CA ARG A 447 25.64 0.43 -8.45
C ARG A 447 24.18 -0.03 -8.34
N VAL A 448 23.26 0.58 -9.12
CA VAL A 448 21.84 0.21 -9.06
C VAL A 448 21.56 -1.19 -9.62
N ILE A 449 22.33 -1.65 -10.60
CA ILE A 449 22.24 -3.02 -11.13
C ILE A 449 22.68 -4.06 -10.09
N GLU A 450 23.68 -3.76 -9.26
CA GLU A 450 24.08 -4.65 -8.17
C GLU A 450 23.06 -4.67 -7.02
N LEU A 451 22.43 -3.53 -6.72
CA LEU A 451 21.38 -3.45 -5.67
C LEU A 451 20.07 -4.14 -6.08
N ASP A 452 19.71 -4.11 -7.35
CA ASP A 452 18.47 -4.68 -7.87
C ASP A 452 18.73 -5.49 -9.16
N PRO A 453 19.42 -6.64 -9.06
CA PRO A 453 19.92 -7.38 -10.21
C PRO A 453 18.82 -8.00 -11.06
N ASN A 454 17.62 -8.18 -10.53
CA ASN A 454 16.49 -8.79 -11.25
C ASN A 454 15.66 -7.77 -12.05
N ASN A 455 15.93 -6.48 -11.92
CA ASN A 455 15.16 -5.42 -12.56
C ASN A 455 15.71 -5.04 -13.93
N SER A 456 15.09 -5.59 -14.97
CA SER A 456 15.46 -5.32 -16.38
C SER A 456 15.50 -3.82 -16.75
N GLY A 457 14.69 -2.99 -16.10
CA GLY A 457 14.63 -1.55 -16.36
C GLY A 457 15.97 -0.84 -16.08
N ARG A 458 16.75 -1.31 -15.09
CA ARG A 458 18.05 -0.72 -14.73
C ARG A 458 19.09 -0.93 -15.82
N TYR A 459 19.20 -2.15 -16.32
CA TYR A 459 20.07 -2.52 -17.44
C TYR A 459 19.70 -1.75 -18.70
N ILE A 460 18.41 -1.70 -19.03
CA ILE A 460 17.92 -1.00 -20.23
C ILE A 460 18.22 0.50 -20.13
N LEU A 461 18.06 1.11 -18.96
CA LEU A 461 18.31 2.54 -18.77
C LEU A 461 19.79 2.89 -18.97
N LEU A 462 20.71 2.08 -18.41
CA LEU A 462 22.15 2.23 -18.61
C LEU A 462 22.57 1.96 -20.06
N ALA A 463 22.05 0.90 -20.68
CA ALA A 463 22.31 0.61 -22.10
C ALA A 463 21.82 1.74 -23.02
N ASN A 464 20.67 2.34 -22.72
CA ASN A 464 20.16 3.49 -23.48
C ASN A 464 21.06 4.73 -23.32
N LEU A 465 21.60 4.98 -22.12
CA LEU A 465 22.59 6.05 -21.90
C LEU A 465 23.84 5.84 -22.76
N TYR A 466 24.41 4.63 -22.78
CA TYR A 466 25.55 4.31 -23.65
C TYR A 466 25.21 4.41 -25.14
N THR A 467 24.00 4.02 -25.54
CA THR A 467 23.51 4.15 -26.91
C THR A 467 23.52 5.62 -27.36
N SER A 468 22.99 6.52 -26.52
CA SER A 468 23.01 7.97 -26.81
C SER A 468 24.42 8.56 -26.89
N ALA A 469 25.40 7.93 -26.25
CA ALA A 469 26.81 8.31 -26.30
C ALA A 469 27.63 7.57 -27.37
N GLY A 470 27.03 6.69 -28.17
CA GLY A 470 27.72 5.91 -29.20
C GLY A 470 28.68 4.83 -28.66
N ARG A 471 28.58 4.46 -27.38
CA ARG A 471 29.43 3.45 -26.72
C ARG A 471 28.88 2.03 -26.90
N TRP A 472 28.98 1.50 -28.12
CA TRP A 472 28.33 0.24 -28.51
C TRP A 472 28.87 -1.00 -27.79
N ASP A 473 30.18 -1.05 -27.50
CA ASP A 473 30.78 -2.17 -26.76
C ASP A 473 30.21 -2.28 -25.34
N ASP A 474 29.97 -1.15 -24.68
CA ASP A 474 29.35 -1.12 -23.35
C ASP A 474 27.89 -1.55 -23.39
N VAL A 475 27.15 -1.18 -24.45
CA VAL A 475 25.78 -1.69 -24.68
C VAL A 475 25.79 -3.21 -24.79
N ALA A 476 26.73 -3.78 -25.55
CA ALA A 476 26.87 -5.22 -25.69
C ALA A 476 27.22 -5.89 -24.35
N ASN A 477 28.09 -5.28 -23.54
CA ASN A 477 28.47 -5.77 -22.22
C ASN A 477 27.28 -5.78 -21.24
N VAL A 478 26.49 -4.71 -21.18
CA VAL A 478 25.30 -4.63 -20.31
C VAL A 478 24.24 -5.65 -20.72
N ARG A 479 24.03 -5.85 -22.03
CA ARG A 479 23.08 -6.87 -22.54
C ARG A 479 23.56 -8.29 -22.24
N ARG A 480 24.87 -8.55 -22.34
CA ARG A 480 25.45 -9.84 -21.96
C ARG A 480 25.23 -10.11 -20.48
N LEU A 481 25.55 -9.14 -19.61
CA LEU A 481 25.33 -9.24 -18.16
C LEU A 481 23.86 -9.52 -17.81
N MET A 482 22.93 -8.83 -18.49
CA MET A 482 21.49 -9.04 -18.31
C MET A 482 21.07 -10.48 -18.66
N ASN A 483 21.62 -11.03 -19.76
CA ASN A 483 21.37 -12.41 -20.19
C ASN A 483 22.02 -13.44 -19.26
N ASP A 484 23.26 -13.22 -18.83
CA ASP A 484 24.00 -14.11 -17.93
C ASP A 484 23.30 -14.25 -16.57
N ARG A 485 22.62 -13.18 -16.12
CA ARG A 485 21.79 -13.17 -14.91
C ARG A 485 20.36 -13.66 -15.14
N GLY A 486 20.00 -14.09 -16.35
CA GLY A 486 18.67 -14.60 -16.69
C GLY A 486 17.55 -13.54 -16.65
N VAL A 487 17.90 -12.26 -16.68
CA VAL A 487 16.94 -11.15 -16.53
C VAL A 487 16.26 -10.90 -17.87
N LYS A 488 14.93 -11.01 -17.91
CA LYS A 488 14.14 -10.78 -19.13
C LYS A 488 13.56 -9.36 -19.14
N LYS A 489 13.55 -8.74 -20.33
CA LYS A 489 12.88 -7.45 -20.53
C LYS A 489 11.39 -7.59 -20.29
N GLU A 490 10.84 -6.74 -19.42
CA GLU A 490 9.40 -6.66 -19.21
C GLU A 490 8.71 -6.10 -20.47
N ALA A 491 7.64 -6.77 -20.93
CA ALA A 491 6.85 -6.29 -22.05
C ALA A 491 6.02 -5.07 -21.64
N GLY A 492 6.11 -3.99 -22.42
CA GLY A 492 5.24 -2.83 -22.26
C GLY A 492 3.82 -3.15 -22.72
N TRP A 493 2.85 -2.86 -21.88
CA TRP A 493 1.43 -3.01 -22.18
C TRP A 493 0.64 -1.78 -21.77
N SER A 494 -0.48 -1.56 -22.47
CA SER A 494 -1.41 -0.47 -22.21
C SER A 494 -2.81 -1.02 -22.08
N ILE A 495 -3.60 -0.43 -21.19
CA ILE A 495 -4.97 -0.84 -20.87
C ILE A 495 -5.90 0.34 -21.09
N ILE A 496 -7.08 0.07 -21.64
CA ILE A 496 -8.21 1.00 -21.76
C ILE A 496 -9.50 0.27 -21.41
N GLU A 497 -10.31 0.90 -20.56
CA GLU A 497 -11.64 0.40 -20.23
C GLU A 497 -12.67 0.97 -21.21
N LYS A 498 -13.58 0.11 -21.69
CA LYS A 498 -14.77 0.54 -22.42
C LYS A 498 -15.94 -0.38 -22.14
N ASN A 499 -17.10 0.19 -21.83
CA ASN A 499 -18.34 -0.54 -21.56
C ASN A 499 -18.16 -1.60 -20.46
N GLY A 500 -17.42 -1.26 -19.41
CA GLY A 500 -17.09 -2.15 -18.30
C GLY A 500 -16.15 -3.30 -18.66
N VAL A 501 -15.50 -3.29 -19.84
CA VAL A 501 -14.49 -4.28 -20.26
C VAL A 501 -13.13 -3.62 -20.35
N VAL A 502 -12.13 -4.27 -19.74
CA VAL A 502 -10.75 -3.80 -19.69
C VAL A 502 -9.95 -4.46 -20.83
N ASN A 503 -9.57 -3.66 -21.83
CA ASN A 503 -8.88 -4.13 -23.03
C ASN A 503 -7.37 -3.90 -22.89
N LYS A 504 -6.57 -4.97 -23.00
CA LYS A 504 -5.11 -4.93 -22.85
C LYS A 504 -4.41 -5.06 -24.21
N PHE A 505 -3.49 -4.15 -24.47
CA PHE A 505 -2.68 -4.08 -25.69
C PHE A 505 -1.21 -4.30 -25.38
N ILE A 506 -0.56 -5.13 -26.19
CA ILE A 506 0.88 -5.41 -26.15
C ILE A 506 1.40 -5.23 -27.57
N ALA A 507 2.55 -4.56 -27.73
CA ALA A 507 3.16 -4.39 -29.05
C ALA A 507 3.43 -5.77 -29.70
N GLY A 508 2.97 -5.96 -30.94
CA GLY A 508 3.05 -7.23 -31.67
C GLY A 508 2.04 -8.30 -31.25
N GLY A 509 1.18 -8.03 -30.26
CA GLY A 509 0.12 -8.95 -29.86
C GLY A 509 -1.06 -8.94 -30.83
N LYS A 510 -1.52 -10.12 -31.26
CA LYS A 510 -2.69 -10.32 -32.14
C LYS A 510 -3.93 -10.87 -31.42
N TYR A 511 -4.01 -10.67 -30.10
CA TYR A 511 -5.00 -11.33 -29.24
C TYR A 511 -6.34 -10.59 -29.13
N HIS A 512 -6.55 -9.50 -29.88
CA HIS A 512 -7.79 -8.73 -29.85
C HIS A 512 -8.69 -9.14 -31.02
N THR A 513 -10.00 -9.25 -30.78
CA THR A 513 -10.98 -9.63 -31.82
C THR A 513 -10.98 -8.65 -33.01
N GLU A 514 -10.73 -7.38 -32.73
CA GLU A 514 -10.71 -6.29 -33.71
C GLU A 514 -9.30 -5.86 -34.15
N THR A 515 -8.29 -6.73 -34.02
CA THR A 515 -6.89 -6.38 -34.31
C THR A 515 -6.72 -5.68 -35.67
N SER A 516 -7.33 -6.17 -36.74
CA SER A 516 -7.18 -5.55 -38.07
C SER A 516 -7.68 -4.10 -38.15
N GLN A 517 -8.80 -3.79 -37.49
CA GLN A 517 -9.37 -2.44 -37.49
C GLN A 517 -8.51 -1.48 -36.65
N ILE A 518 -8.00 -1.96 -35.52
CA ILE A 518 -7.13 -1.18 -34.63
C ILE A 518 -5.83 -0.80 -35.35
N TYR A 519 -5.21 -1.77 -36.04
CA TYR A 519 -3.97 -1.51 -36.78
C TYR A 519 -4.19 -0.53 -37.95
N ALA A 520 -5.27 -0.70 -38.72
CA ALA A 520 -5.64 0.26 -39.76
C ALA A 520 -5.88 1.67 -39.20
N MET A 521 -6.50 1.76 -38.01
CA MET A 521 -6.69 3.04 -37.34
C MET A 521 -5.36 3.64 -36.84
N VAL A 522 -4.41 2.83 -36.37
CA VAL A 522 -3.06 3.32 -36.04
C VAL A 522 -2.38 3.91 -37.27
N GLU A 523 -2.42 3.23 -38.42
CA GLU A 523 -1.82 3.74 -39.66
C GLU A 523 -2.43 5.08 -40.07
N LYS A 524 -3.77 5.17 -40.11
CA LYS A 524 -4.50 6.41 -40.40
C LYS A 524 -4.16 7.52 -39.40
N MET A 525 -4.08 7.19 -38.11
CA MET A 525 -3.71 8.12 -37.05
C MET A 525 -2.30 8.67 -37.24
N LEU A 526 -1.33 7.79 -37.52
CA LEU A 526 0.06 8.16 -37.76
C LEU A 526 0.22 9.00 -39.03
N GLU A 527 -0.49 8.67 -40.10
CA GLU A 527 -0.48 9.46 -41.34
C GLU A 527 -0.97 10.89 -41.10
N ARG A 528 -2.09 11.08 -40.38
CA ARG A 528 -2.61 12.42 -40.10
C ARG A 528 -1.68 13.25 -39.22
N ILE A 529 -1.01 12.65 -38.23
CA ILE A 529 -0.06 13.41 -37.39
C ILE A 529 1.25 13.74 -38.13
N ARG A 530 1.66 12.93 -39.13
CA ARG A 530 2.81 13.26 -40.00
C ARG A 530 2.56 14.54 -40.79
N LEU A 531 1.32 14.77 -41.24
CA LEU A 531 0.93 16.00 -41.94
C LEU A 531 1.11 17.28 -41.11
N VAL A 532 1.13 17.15 -39.78
CA VAL A 532 1.36 18.29 -38.86
C VAL A 532 2.75 18.25 -38.20
N GLY A 533 3.68 17.47 -38.76
CA GLY A 533 5.10 17.49 -38.38
C GLY A 533 5.56 16.36 -37.46
N TYR A 534 4.77 15.29 -37.26
CA TYR A 534 5.24 14.13 -36.50
C TYR A 534 6.37 13.40 -37.22
N VAL A 535 7.51 13.25 -36.53
CA VAL A 535 8.64 12.42 -36.97
C VAL A 535 8.84 11.29 -35.94
N PRO A 536 8.74 10.02 -36.35
CA PRO A 536 8.98 8.89 -35.45
C PRO A 536 10.42 8.88 -34.93
N ASP A 537 10.58 8.73 -33.62
CA ASP A 537 11.92 8.53 -33.03
C ASP A 537 12.41 7.12 -33.36
N ARG A 538 13.31 7.01 -34.36
CA ARG A 538 13.89 5.72 -34.78
C ARG A 538 14.94 5.17 -33.80
N GLY A 539 15.20 5.87 -32.69
CA GLY A 539 15.90 5.34 -31.51
C GLY A 539 17.11 4.46 -31.82
N GLY A 540 18.10 4.97 -32.55
CA GLY A 540 19.42 4.33 -32.70
C GLY A 540 19.44 2.87 -33.19
N VAL A 541 18.36 2.35 -33.80
CA VAL A 541 18.37 1.03 -34.43
C VAL A 541 19.13 1.17 -35.75
N PHE A 542 20.41 0.80 -35.75
CA PHE A 542 21.15 0.68 -37.00
C PHE A 542 20.55 -0.47 -37.83
N ASN A 543 20.29 -0.15 -39.09
CA ASN A 543 19.90 -1.07 -40.15
C ASN A 543 21.04 -2.07 -40.40
N GLY A 544 21.00 -3.22 -39.72
CA GLY A 544 21.79 -4.40 -40.09
C GLY A 544 21.06 -5.35 -41.05
N PHE A 545 19.81 -5.04 -41.38
CA PHE A 545 18.99 -5.79 -42.34
C PHE A 545 18.29 -4.77 -43.24
N GLU A 546 19.04 -4.17 -44.15
CA GLU A 546 18.44 -3.71 -45.41
C GLU A 546 17.92 -4.96 -46.11
N ASN A 547 16.62 -5.21 -45.96
CA ASN A 547 15.73 -6.10 -46.72
C ASN A 547 14.70 -6.75 -45.78
N MET A 548 13.79 -5.96 -45.23
CA MET A 548 12.38 -6.35 -45.05
C MET A 548 11.52 -5.09 -45.06
N GLU A 549 10.43 -5.17 -45.80
CA GLU A 549 9.45 -4.15 -46.14
C GLU A 549 9.24 -3.03 -45.09
N GLU A 550 9.19 -1.78 -45.55
CA GLU A 550 9.03 -0.54 -44.77
C GLU A 550 7.74 -0.44 -43.92
N LYS A 551 6.95 -1.52 -43.78
CA LYS A 551 5.64 -1.54 -43.11
C LYS A 551 5.64 -1.99 -41.65
N GLU A 552 6.73 -2.57 -41.13
CA GLU A 552 6.73 -3.21 -39.80
C GLU A 552 7.79 -2.67 -38.82
N SER A 553 7.95 -1.35 -38.67
CA SER A 553 8.74 -0.86 -37.52
C SER A 553 7.99 -1.10 -36.20
N PRO A 554 8.59 -1.79 -35.20
CA PRO A 554 7.98 -2.01 -33.89
C PRO A 554 7.56 -0.72 -33.17
N VAL A 555 8.17 0.42 -33.53
CA VAL A 555 7.90 1.74 -32.96
C VAL A 555 6.51 2.28 -33.34
N PHE A 556 5.98 1.91 -34.50
CA PHE A 556 4.65 2.35 -34.94
C PHE A 556 3.52 1.73 -34.12
N PHE A 557 3.74 0.53 -33.58
CA PHE A 557 2.71 -0.27 -32.92
C PHE A 557 2.97 -0.46 -31.42
N HIS A 558 3.57 0.55 -30.77
CA HIS A 558 3.63 0.60 -29.32
C HIS A 558 2.22 0.50 -28.70
N SER A 559 2.14 -0.11 -27.52
CA SER A 559 0.86 -0.43 -26.86
C SER A 559 -0.01 0.80 -26.63
N GLU A 560 0.59 1.98 -26.40
CA GLU A 560 -0.10 3.26 -26.24
C GLU A 560 -0.86 3.64 -27.51
N LYS A 561 -0.21 3.54 -28.67
CA LYS A 561 -0.81 3.91 -29.96
C LYS A 561 -1.96 2.97 -30.31
N LEU A 562 -1.81 1.68 -30.02
CA LEU A 562 -2.88 0.68 -30.16
C LEU A 562 -4.08 1.02 -29.26
N ALA A 563 -3.82 1.36 -27.99
CA ALA A 563 -4.87 1.72 -27.04
C ALA A 563 -5.57 3.05 -27.42
N ILE A 564 -4.83 4.05 -27.90
CA ILE A 564 -5.41 5.30 -28.42
C ILE A 564 -6.26 5.03 -29.65
N ALA A 565 -5.78 4.22 -30.61
CA ALA A 565 -6.53 3.86 -31.79
C ALA A 565 -7.83 3.13 -31.45
N PHE A 566 -7.77 2.15 -30.53
CA PHE A 566 -8.96 1.50 -29.99
C PHE A 566 -9.92 2.51 -29.35
N GLY A 567 -9.40 3.44 -28.54
CA GLY A 567 -10.17 4.52 -27.94
C GLY A 567 -10.88 5.36 -28.99
N LEU A 568 -10.18 5.83 -30.03
CA LEU A 568 -10.75 6.64 -31.11
C LEU A 568 -11.84 5.92 -31.90
N LEU A 569 -11.75 4.59 -32.06
CA LEU A 569 -12.79 3.79 -32.72
C LEU A 569 -14.07 3.67 -31.89
N HIS A 570 -13.93 3.59 -30.56
CA HIS A 570 -15.02 3.18 -29.67
C HIS A 570 -15.61 4.29 -28.80
N THR A 571 -15.13 5.53 -28.96
CA THR A 571 -15.58 6.66 -28.14
C THR A 571 -16.07 7.81 -29.01
N LYS A 572 -17.12 8.49 -28.55
CA LYS A 572 -17.71 9.62 -29.29
C LYS A 572 -16.84 10.86 -29.20
N GLN A 573 -17.00 11.79 -30.15
CA GLN A 573 -16.34 13.10 -30.09
C GLN A 573 -16.65 13.77 -28.74
N GLY A 574 -15.61 14.31 -28.09
CA GLY A 574 -15.71 14.92 -26.77
C GLY A 574 -15.56 13.97 -25.57
N GLU A 575 -15.65 12.64 -25.74
CA GLU A 575 -15.31 11.72 -24.65
C GLU A 575 -13.79 11.75 -24.36
N THR A 576 -13.36 11.61 -23.12
CA THR A 576 -11.93 11.51 -22.78
C THR A 576 -11.43 10.09 -22.96
N ILE A 577 -10.30 9.90 -23.65
CA ILE A 577 -9.65 8.58 -23.77
C ILE A 577 -8.71 8.38 -22.57
N ARG A 578 -8.97 7.37 -21.73
CA ARG A 578 -8.17 7.08 -20.54
C ARG A 578 -7.38 5.79 -20.72
N ILE A 579 -6.06 5.86 -20.54
CA ILE A 579 -5.14 4.74 -20.75
C ILE A 579 -4.25 4.57 -19.53
N SER A 580 -4.05 3.34 -19.09
CA SER A 580 -3.03 2.98 -18.08
C SER A 580 -1.91 2.16 -18.71
N LYS A 581 -0.66 2.40 -18.31
CA LYS A 581 0.53 1.69 -18.80
C LYS A 581 1.40 1.21 -17.64
N ASN A 582 2.01 0.02 -17.77
CA ASN A 582 2.93 -0.52 -16.76
C ASN A 582 4.32 0.12 -16.77
N LEU A 583 4.78 0.59 -17.93
CA LEU A 583 6.06 1.25 -18.10
C LEU A 583 5.88 2.77 -18.29
N ARG A 584 6.94 3.53 -18.09
CA ARG A 584 6.98 4.96 -18.42
C ARG A 584 6.69 5.18 -19.91
N VAL A 585 5.92 6.22 -20.26
CA VAL A 585 5.66 6.56 -21.67
C VAL A 585 6.99 6.94 -22.33
N CYS A 586 7.28 6.41 -23.52
CA CYS A 586 8.49 6.82 -24.26
C CYS A 586 8.30 8.17 -24.96
N ARG A 587 9.41 8.83 -25.32
CA ARG A 587 9.39 10.15 -25.98
C ARG A 587 8.53 10.17 -27.23
N ASP A 588 8.65 9.13 -28.06
CA ASP A 588 7.88 8.98 -29.30
C ASP A 588 6.37 8.87 -29.05
N CYS A 589 5.94 7.99 -28.14
CA CYS A 589 4.53 7.85 -27.79
C CYS A 589 3.97 9.13 -27.15
N HIS A 590 4.77 9.84 -26.36
CA HIS A 590 4.37 11.11 -25.77
C HIS A 590 4.15 12.20 -26.83
N GLU A 591 5.08 12.35 -27.78
CA GLU A 591 4.96 13.30 -28.90
C GLU A 591 3.78 12.93 -29.82
N ALA A 592 3.64 11.65 -30.15
CA ALA A 592 2.49 11.18 -30.92
C ALA A 592 1.18 11.51 -30.19
N SER A 593 1.07 11.23 -28.89
CA SER A 593 -0.14 11.50 -28.10
C SER A 593 -0.51 13.00 -28.07
N LYS A 594 0.49 13.90 -27.97
CA LYS A 594 0.29 15.35 -28.13
C LYS A 594 -0.36 15.65 -29.47
N LEU A 595 0.26 15.25 -30.57
CA LEU A 595 -0.24 15.57 -31.91
C LEU A 595 -1.59 14.90 -32.21
N ILE A 596 -1.83 13.68 -31.73
CA ILE A 596 -3.12 13.00 -31.85
C ILE A 596 -4.22 13.81 -31.15
N SER A 597 -3.97 14.28 -29.91
CA SER A 597 -4.94 15.10 -29.17
C SER A 597 -5.34 16.37 -29.93
N LYS A 598 -4.40 16.97 -30.67
CA LYS A 598 -4.64 18.14 -31.53
C LYS A 598 -5.44 17.78 -32.78
N VAL A 599 -4.99 16.77 -33.53
CA VAL A 599 -5.53 16.42 -34.86
C VAL A 599 -6.92 15.79 -34.79
N TYR A 600 -7.20 15.07 -33.71
CA TYR A 600 -8.50 14.43 -33.48
C TYR A 600 -9.41 15.23 -32.54
N GLU A 601 -8.90 16.33 -31.96
CA GLU A 601 -9.62 17.17 -30.99
C GLU A 601 -10.18 16.33 -29.83
N ARG A 602 -9.31 15.47 -29.28
CA ARG A 602 -9.65 14.58 -28.17
C ARG A 602 -8.72 14.80 -27.00
N GLU A 603 -9.31 14.85 -25.81
CA GLU A 603 -8.55 14.73 -24.58
C GLU A 603 -8.11 13.28 -24.39
N ILE A 604 -6.81 13.09 -24.16
CA ILE A 604 -6.21 11.78 -23.90
C ILE A 604 -5.49 11.87 -22.57
N ILE A 605 -5.85 11.00 -21.63
CA ILE A 605 -5.21 10.89 -20.33
C ILE A 605 -4.45 9.58 -20.31
N VAL A 606 -3.13 9.65 -20.16
CA VAL A 606 -2.28 8.46 -20.03
C VAL A 606 -1.64 8.45 -18.66
N ARG A 607 -1.97 7.43 -17.85
CA ARG A 607 -1.26 7.11 -16.62
C ARG A 607 -0.12 6.15 -16.92
N ASP A 608 1.11 6.56 -16.62
CA ASP A 608 2.25 5.65 -16.59
C ASP A 608 2.64 5.26 -15.17
N ARG A 609 3.77 4.58 -15.00
CA ARG A 609 4.26 4.12 -13.70
C ARG A 609 4.50 5.25 -12.68
N ASN A 610 4.73 6.47 -13.15
CA ASN A 610 5.14 7.60 -12.30
C ASN A 610 4.05 8.66 -12.17
N ARG A 611 3.35 8.99 -13.27
CA ARG A 611 2.43 10.12 -13.32
C ARG A 611 1.37 9.99 -14.41
N PHE A 612 0.42 10.90 -14.37
CA PHE A 612 -0.48 11.18 -15.47
C PHE A 612 0.11 12.21 -16.43
N HIS A 613 -0.21 11.98 -17.69
CA HIS A 613 0.00 12.88 -18.82
C HIS A 613 -1.39 13.21 -19.38
N HIS A 614 -1.78 14.48 -19.28
CA HIS A 614 -3.04 14.97 -19.83
C HIS A 614 -2.73 15.67 -21.14
N PHE A 615 -3.10 15.04 -22.25
CA PHE A 615 -2.89 15.54 -23.60
C PHE A 615 -4.14 16.25 -24.10
N HIS A 616 -3.98 17.53 -24.41
CA HIS A 616 -5.06 18.36 -24.92
C HIS A 616 -4.48 19.42 -25.87
N GLY A 617 -5.08 19.54 -27.06
CA GLY A 617 -4.72 20.59 -28.02
C GLY A 617 -3.25 20.59 -28.49
N GLY A 618 -2.56 19.44 -28.45
CA GLY A 618 -1.15 19.37 -28.84
C GLY A 618 -0.16 19.61 -27.70
N GLN A 619 -0.65 19.80 -26.47
CA GLN A 619 0.17 20.00 -25.29
C GLN A 619 -0.03 18.87 -24.29
N CYS A 620 0.92 18.70 -23.38
CA CYS A 620 0.82 17.78 -22.25
C CYS A 620 0.92 18.56 -20.94
N SER A 621 0.17 18.15 -19.91
CA SER A 621 0.25 18.73 -18.56
C SER A 621 1.65 18.65 -17.93
N CYS A 622 2.53 17.77 -18.41
CA CYS A 622 3.91 17.70 -17.95
C CYS A 622 4.81 18.82 -18.49
N LYS A 623 4.37 19.61 -19.49
CA LYS A 623 5.16 20.66 -20.15
C LYS A 623 6.51 20.18 -20.68
N ASP A 624 6.57 18.93 -21.13
CA ASP A 624 7.82 18.24 -21.52
C ASP A 624 8.90 18.25 -20.42
N TYR A 625 8.49 18.36 -19.16
CA TYR A 625 9.32 18.17 -17.98
C TYR A 625 9.40 16.68 -17.67
N TRP A 626 10.44 16.04 -18.21
CA TRP A 626 10.69 14.60 -18.11
C TRP A 626 11.31 14.23 -16.76
#